data_AF-A0AAN9HXA6-F1
#
_entry.id   AF-A0AAN9HXA6-F1
#
_cell.length_a   1.000
_cell.length_b   1.000
_cell.length_c   1.000
_cell.angle_alpha   90.00
_cell.angle_beta   90.00
_cell.angle_gamma   90.00
#
_symmetry.space_group_name_H-M   'P 1'
#
loop_
_entity.id
_entity.type
_entity.pdbx_description
1 polymer ?
#
loop_
_entity_poly.entity_id
_entity_poly.type
_entity_poly.pdbx_seq_one_letter_code
_entity_poly.pdbx_strand_id
1 'polypeptide(L)'
;MGHYVSQLLILLIVYGRCFSINKTVERYQKKVKDLSLNTKGIQENTQCLKEDDVNMAKKIEHLEVSKRMLMGDGLGTCSIDELQQLEKQLERSLNKIRAKKSQLFKEQIDKLREEEKCLLEENRRLREQCQIEQQQSLSKQDIERIEEMRGEDEVETELFIGLPERRMP
;
A
#
# COMPACT_ATOMS: atom_id res chain seq x y z
N MET A 1 -10.36 98.25 13.58
CA MET A 1 -11.25 97.10 13.90
C MET A 1 -11.71 96.32 12.67
N GLY A 2 -12.22 96.95 11.61
CA GLY A 2 -12.75 96.23 10.43
C GLY A 2 -11.73 95.34 9.67
N HIS A 3 -10.46 95.74 9.58
CA HIS A 3 -9.44 94.95 8.88
C HIS A 3 -9.15 93.60 9.57
N TYR A 4 -9.04 93.56 10.90
CA TYR A 4 -8.81 92.32 11.64
C TYR A 4 -10.00 91.35 11.54
N VAL A 5 -11.24 91.87 11.52
CA VAL A 5 -12.45 91.06 11.36
C VAL A 5 -12.51 90.45 9.96
N SER A 6 -12.17 91.22 8.93
CA SER A 6 -12.08 90.71 7.55
C SER A 6 -10.98 89.64 7.41
N GLN A 7 -9.83 89.85 8.04
CA GLN A 7 -8.70 88.90 7.99
C GLN A 7 -8.97 87.62 8.79
N LEU A 8 -9.66 87.71 9.93
CA LEU A 8 -10.11 86.56 10.72
C LEU A 8 -11.20 85.75 9.98
N LEU A 9 -12.11 86.42 9.26
CA LEU A 9 -13.12 85.79 8.43
C LEU A 9 -12.49 85.05 7.24
N ILE A 10 -11.49 85.65 6.58
CA ILE A 10 -10.73 85.00 5.50
C ILE A 10 -9.96 83.78 6.04
N LEU A 11 -9.31 83.89 7.22
CA LEU A 11 -8.60 82.77 7.84
C LEU A 11 -9.56 81.64 8.23
N LEU A 12 -10.75 81.93 8.78
CA LEU A 12 -11.80 80.94 9.07
C LEU A 12 -12.36 80.26 7.81
N ILE A 13 -12.58 81.02 6.72
CA ILE A 13 -13.04 80.48 5.44
C ILE A 13 -11.97 79.60 4.80
N VAL A 14 -10.70 80.01 4.87
CA VAL A 14 -9.56 79.24 4.33
C VAL A 14 -9.30 77.99 5.18
N TYR A 15 -9.35 78.09 6.50
CA TYR A 15 -9.15 76.95 7.41
C TYR A 15 -10.30 75.92 7.30
N GLY A 16 -11.55 76.40 7.16
CA GLY A 16 -12.72 75.56 6.88
C GLY A 16 -12.72 74.90 5.50
N ARG A 17 -12.01 75.48 4.51
CA ARG A 17 -11.83 74.90 3.17
C ARG A 17 -10.58 74.00 3.05
N CYS A 18 -9.66 74.03 4.01
CA CYS A 18 -8.40 73.27 3.93
C CYS A 18 -8.55 71.79 4.35
N PHE A 19 -9.58 71.45 5.14
CA PHE A 19 -10.03 70.06 5.20
C PHE A 19 -11.03 69.85 4.07
N SER A 20 -10.55 69.33 2.93
CA SER A 20 -11.40 69.11 1.77
C SER A 20 -12.50 68.10 2.12
N ILE A 21 -13.66 68.61 2.55
CA ILE A 21 -14.86 67.83 2.90
C ILE A 21 -15.18 66.87 1.77
N ASN A 22 -14.98 67.29 0.52
CA ASN A 22 -15.12 66.45 -0.67
C ASN A 22 -14.21 65.21 -0.63
N LYS A 23 -12.92 65.36 -0.28
CA LYS A 23 -12.01 64.20 -0.11
C LYS A 23 -12.45 63.28 1.02
N THR A 24 -13.06 63.84 2.07
CA THR A 24 -13.56 63.04 3.19
C THR A 24 -14.84 62.30 2.81
N VAL A 25 -15.81 62.96 2.16
CA VAL A 25 -17.03 62.35 1.60
C VAL A 25 -16.67 61.27 0.58
N GLU A 26 -15.73 61.53 -0.32
CA GLU A 26 -15.25 60.56 -1.31
C GLU A 26 -14.62 59.33 -0.64
N ARG A 27 -13.82 59.51 0.42
CA ARG A 27 -13.27 58.40 1.21
C ARG A 27 -14.37 57.54 1.85
N TYR A 28 -15.43 58.16 2.40
CA TYR A 28 -16.55 57.41 2.98
C TYR A 28 -17.36 56.69 1.89
N GLN A 29 -17.66 57.34 0.77
CA GLN A 29 -18.36 56.72 -0.36
C GLN A 29 -17.58 55.55 -0.95
N LYS A 30 -16.25 55.69 -1.10
CA LYS A 30 -15.38 54.61 -1.54
C LYS A 30 -15.43 53.43 -0.57
N LYS A 31 -15.32 53.68 0.74
CA LYS A 31 -15.38 52.62 1.76
C LYS A 31 -16.73 51.90 1.79
N VAL A 32 -17.84 52.61 1.59
CA VAL A 32 -19.19 52.02 1.48
C VAL A 32 -19.32 51.16 0.22
N LYS A 33 -18.79 51.63 -0.92
CA LYS A 33 -18.74 50.83 -2.16
C LYS A 33 -17.88 49.58 -1.98
N ASP A 34 -16.70 49.69 -1.37
CA ASP A 34 -15.79 48.58 -1.10
C ASP A 34 -16.44 47.53 -0.17
N LEU A 35 -17.14 47.98 0.88
CA LEU A 35 -17.94 47.11 1.76
C LEU A 35 -19.05 46.39 0.99
N SER A 36 -19.79 47.10 0.14
CA SER A 36 -20.86 46.51 -0.67
C SER A 36 -20.32 45.47 -1.68
N LEU A 37 -19.19 45.74 -2.31
CA LEU A 37 -18.51 44.79 -3.21
C LEU A 37 -18.03 43.55 -2.44
N ASN A 38 -17.48 43.73 -1.25
CA ASN A 38 -17.06 42.61 -0.40
C ASN A 38 -18.26 41.77 0.06
N THR A 39 -19.37 42.39 0.47
CA THR A 39 -20.60 41.68 0.82
C THR A 39 -21.18 40.91 -0.37
N LYS A 40 -21.15 41.48 -1.59
CA LYS A 40 -21.54 40.78 -2.81
C LYS A 40 -20.63 39.59 -3.10
N GLY A 41 -19.31 39.75 -3.01
CA GLY A 41 -18.35 38.65 -3.19
C GLY A 41 -18.52 37.52 -2.17
N ILE A 42 -18.82 37.85 -0.91
CA ILE A 42 -19.13 36.85 0.14
C ILE A 42 -20.46 36.13 -0.18
N GLN A 43 -21.47 36.87 -0.63
CA GLN A 43 -22.78 36.31 -1.00
C GLN A 43 -22.66 35.38 -2.22
N GLU A 44 -21.92 35.80 -3.26
CA GLU A 44 -21.64 35.00 -4.46
C GLU A 44 -20.84 33.73 -4.11
N ASN A 45 -19.82 33.84 -3.26
CA ASN A 45 -19.05 32.68 -2.78
C ASN A 45 -19.95 31.72 -1.96
N THR A 46 -20.75 32.26 -1.05
CA THR A 46 -21.71 31.46 -0.27
C THR A 46 -22.74 30.78 -1.18
N GLN A 47 -23.17 31.43 -2.25
CA GLN A 47 -24.07 30.86 -3.24
C GLN A 47 -23.38 29.75 -4.06
N CYS A 48 -22.14 29.98 -4.50
CA CYS A 48 -21.33 28.98 -5.19
C CYS A 48 -21.16 27.72 -4.34
N LEU A 49 -20.80 27.86 -3.06
CA LEU A 49 -20.66 26.74 -2.13
C LEU A 49 -21.98 25.97 -1.96
N LYS A 50 -23.12 26.67 -1.86
CA LYS A 50 -24.44 26.03 -1.79
C LYS A 50 -24.78 25.27 -3.07
N GLU A 51 -24.44 25.83 -4.24
CA GLU A 51 -24.63 25.15 -5.52
C GLU A 51 -23.75 23.91 -5.63
N ASP A 52 -22.51 23.97 -5.16
CA ASP A 52 -21.59 22.84 -5.10
C ASP A 52 -22.11 21.73 -4.17
N ASP A 53 -22.63 22.08 -2.99
CA ASP A 53 -23.27 21.12 -2.08
C ASP A 53 -24.46 20.41 -2.73
N VAL A 54 -25.32 21.17 -3.42
CA VAL A 54 -26.48 20.62 -4.15
C VAL A 54 -26.02 19.71 -5.29
N ASN A 55 -24.98 20.09 -6.03
CA ASN A 55 -24.42 19.27 -7.11
C ASN A 55 -23.81 17.99 -6.58
N MET A 56 -23.11 18.04 -5.45
CA MET A 56 -22.55 16.87 -4.80
C MET A 56 -23.64 15.93 -4.30
N ALA A 57 -24.69 16.46 -3.67
CA ALA A 57 -25.84 15.66 -3.23
C ALA A 57 -26.52 14.94 -4.40
N LYS A 58 -26.77 15.63 -5.52
CA LYS A 58 -27.32 15.03 -6.74
C LYS A 58 -26.43 13.92 -7.30
N LYS A 59 -25.10 14.11 -7.27
CA LYS A 59 -24.15 13.11 -7.73
C LYS A 59 -24.18 11.85 -6.85
N ILE A 60 -24.29 12.02 -5.54
CA ILE A 60 -24.45 10.91 -4.59
C ILE A 60 -25.74 10.14 -4.89
N GLU A 61 -26.86 10.85 -5.00
CA GLU A 61 -28.16 10.24 -5.30
C GLU A 61 -28.12 9.44 -6.61
N HIS A 62 -27.52 10.00 -7.66
CA HIS A 62 -27.35 9.31 -8.94
C HIS A 62 -26.50 8.03 -8.81
N LEU A 63 -25.40 8.09 -8.05
CA LEU A 63 -24.56 6.91 -7.79
C LEU A 63 -25.30 5.84 -6.98
N GLU A 64 -26.12 6.23 -6.02
CA GLU A 64 -26.93 5.31 -5.22
C GLU A 64 -28.02 4.62 -6.05
N VAL A 65 -28.68 5.37 -6.94
CA VAL A 65 -29.63 4.80 -7.91
C VAL A 65 -28.91 3.82 -8.83
N SER A 66 -27.77 4.20 -9.41
CA SER A 66 -26.99 3.33 -10.28
C SER A 66 -26.54 2.05 -9.56
N LYS A 67 -26.10 2.17 -8.29
CA LYS A 67 -25.74 1.03 -7.45
C LYS A 67 -26.93 0.09 -7.23
N ARG A 68 -28.11 0.62 -6.90
CA ARG A 68 -29.34 -0.18 -6.74
C ARG A 68 -29.68 -0.93 -8.02
N MET A 69 -29.63 -0.27 -9.18
CA MET A 69 -29.85 -0.90 -10.47
C MET A 69 -28.84 -2.04 -10.72
N LEU A 70 -27.56 -1.82 -10.47
CA LEU A 70 -26.52 -2.86 -10.57
C LEU A 70 -26.75 -4.05 -9.63
N MET A 71 -27.46 -3.85 -8.51
CA MET A 71 -27.87 -4.90 -7.58
C MET A 71 -29.20 -5.58 -7.96
N GLY A 72 -29.85 -5.13 -9.04
CA GLY A 72 -31.11 -5.69 -9.52
C GLY A 72 -32.36 -5.01 -8.97
N ASP A 73 -32.20 -3.92 -8.20
CA ASP A 73 -33.32 -3.18 -7.61
C ASP A 73 -33.85 -2.10 -8.56
N GLY A 74 -35.17 -1.87 -8.53
CA GLY A 74 -35.79 -0.74 -9.25
C GLY A 74 -35.81 -0.86 -10.78
N LEU A 75 -35.62 -2.07 -11.32
CA LEU A 75 -35.54 -2.30 -12.77
C LEU A 75 -36.87 -2.18 -13.52
N GLY A 76 -38.01 -2.14 -12.82
CA GLY A 76 -39.34 -2.13 -13.43
C GLY A 76 -39.65 -0.90 -14.28
N THR A 77 -38.90 0.19 -14.11
CA THR A 77 -39.03 1.43 -14.89
C THR A 77 -37.97 1.58 -15.97
N CYS A 78 -37.05 0.63 -16.12
CA CYS A 78 -35.97 0.69 -17.10
C CYS A 78 -36.45 0.29 -18.49
N SER A 79 -35.90 0.97 -19.50
CA SER A 79 -36.04 0.58 -20.90
C SER A 79 -35.19 -0.67 -21.20
N ILE A 80 -35.51 -1.34 -22.31
CA ILE A 80 -34.76 -2.52 -22.78
C ILE A 80 -33.29 -2.17 -23.04
N ASP A 81 -33.01 -1.00 -23.64
CA ASP A 81 -31.66 -0.57 -23.95
C ASP A 81 -30.83 -0.33 -22.68
N GLU A 82 -31.43 0.28 -21.65
CA GLU A 82 -30.78 0.48 -20.34
C GLU A 82 -30.47 -0.86 -19.66
N LEU A 83 -31.41 -1.81 -19.71
CA LEU A 83 -31.20 -3.16 -19.16
C LEU A 83 -30.07 -3.90 -19.89
N GLN A 84 -30.00 -3.80 -21.22
CA GLN A 84 -28.92 -4.40 -22.00
C GLN A 84 -27.56 -3.75 -21.70
N GLN A 85 -27.51 -2.44 -21.48
CA GLN A 85 -26.27 -1.77 -21.07
C GLN A 85 -25.82 -2.24 -19.68
N LEU A 86 -26.76 -2.35 -18.74
CA LEU A 86 -26.51 -2.85 -17.40
C LEU A 86 -25.96 -4.29 -17.41
N GLU A 87 -26.59 -5.17 -18.18
CA GLU A 87 -26.15 -6.55 -18.36
C GLU A 87 -24.72 -6.62 -18.92
N LYS A 88 -24.43 -5.88 -20.00
CA LYS A 88 -23.09 -5.81 -20.60
C LYS A 88 -22.05 -5.30 -19.60
N GLN A 89 -22.41 -4.32 -18.76
CA GLN A 89 -21.51 -3.80 -17.74
C GLN A 89 -21.21 -4.84 -16.65
N LEU A 90 -22.24 -5.56 -16.19
CA LEU A 90 -22.10 -6.64 -15.21
C LEU A 90 -21.25 -7.79 -15.76
N GLU A 91 -21.51 -8.23 -16.99
CA GLU A 91 -20.77 -9.29 -17.66
C GLU A 91 -19.28 -8.95 -17.78
N ARG A 92 -18.96 -7.75 -18.28
CA ARG A 92 -17.57 -7.26 -18.39
C ARG A 92 -16.86 -7.25 -17.03
N SER A 93 -17.54 -6.77 -16.00
CA SER A 93 -16.98 -6.68 -14.64
C SER A 93 -16.77 -8.06 -14.04
N LEU A 94 -17.72 -8.97 -14.22
CA LEU A 94 -17.63 -10.34 -13.76
C LEU A 94 -16.49 -11.10 -14.45
N ASN A 95 -16.31 -10.91 -15.75
CA ASN A 95 -15.20 -11.51 -16.51
C ASN A 95 -13.85 -11.01 -15.99
N LYS A 96 -13.71 -9.71 -15.68
CA LYS A 96 -12.49 -9.16 -15.04
C LYS A 96 -12.24 -9.79 -13.67
N ILE A 97 -13.27 -9.93 -12.84
CA ILE A 97 -13.15 -10.54 -11.51
C ILE A 97 -12.71 -12.00 -11.62
N ARG A 98 -13.34 -12.77 -12.51
CA ARG A 98 -13.00 -14.18 -12.74
C ARG A 98 -11.56 -14.32 -13.23
N ALA A 99 -11.15 -13.54 -14.23
CA ALA A 99 -9.78 -13.56 -14.74
C ALA A 99 -8.75 -13.28 -13.63
N LYS A 100 -8.99 -12.24 -12.81
CA LYS A 100 -8.12 -11.91 -11.68
C LYS A 100 -8.07 -13.02 -10.62
N LYS A 101 -9.21 -13.63 -10.29
CA LYS A 101 -9.26 -14.77 -9.36
C LYS A 101 -8.48 -15.97 -9.90
N SER A 102 -8.68 -16.31 -11.17
CA SER A 102 -7.96 -17.42 -11.82
C SER A 102 -6.46 -17.18 -11.86
N GLN A 103 -6.02 -15.96 -12.16
CA GLN A 103 -4.61 -15.60 -12.11
C GLN A 103 -4.03 -15.77 -10.70
N LEU A 104 -4.70 -15.23 -9.67
CA LEU A 104 -4.23 -15.32 -8.29
C LEU A 104 -4.17 -16.76 -7.77
N PHE A 105 -5.12 -17.61 -8.16
CA PHE A 105 -5.08 -19.02 -7.81
C PHE A 105 -3.96 -19.76 -8.52
N LYS A 106 -3.71 -19.45 -9.80
CA LYS A 106 -2.59 -20.01 -10.54
C LYS A 106 -1.26 -19.66 -9.87
N GLU A 107 -1.06 -18.39 -9.51
CA GLU A 107 0.14 -17.94 -8.80
C GLU A 107 0.33 -18.67 -7.46
N GLN A 108 -0.74 -18.89 -6.69
CA GLN A 108 -0.68 -19.66 -5.44
C GLN A 108 -0.34 -21.14 -5.67
N ILE A 109 -0.95 -21.77 -6.68
CA ILE A 109 -0.67 -23.16 -7.03
C ILE A 109 0.79 -23.32 -7.44
N ASP A 110 1.30 -22.42 -8.28
CA ASP A 110 2.69 -22.47 -8.75
C ASP A 110 3.67 -22.26 -7.60
N LYS A 111 3.37 -21.35 -6.66
CA LYS A 111 4.17 -21.18 -5.44
C LYS A 111 4.21 -22.46 -4.59
N LEU A 112 3.05 -23.07 -4.34
CA LEU A 112 2.96 -24.29 -3.52
C LEU A 112 3.67 -25.47 -4.18
N ARG A 113 3.60 -25.59 -5.51
CA ARG A 113 4.33 -26.62 -6.26
C ARG A 113 5.84 -26.46 -6.15
N GLU A 114 6.34 -25.23 -6.11
CA GLU A 114 7.77 -25.00 -5.94
C GLU A 114 8.22 -25.32 -4.51
N GLU A 115 7.42 -24.94 -3.51
CA GLU A 115 7.66 -25.31 -2.12
C GLU A 115 7.65 -26.82 -1.91
N GLU A 116 6.70 -27.54 -2.53
CA GLU A 116 6.65 -29.00 -2.53
C GLU A 116 7.94 -29.62 -3.09
N LYS A 117 8.45 -29.13 -4.22
CA LYS A 117 9.71 -29.63 -4.80
C LYS A 117 10.90 -29.40 -3.86
N CYS A 118 11.05 -28.19 -3.31
CA CYS A 118 12.14 -27.87 -2.38
C CYS A 118 12.11 -28.80 -1.16
N LEU A 119 10.91 -29.02 -0.58
CA LEU A 119 10.74 -29.91 0.56
C LEU A 119 11.02 -31.38 0.23
N LEU A 120 10.69 -31.83 -0.99
CA LEU A 120 11.00 -33.19 -1.45
C LEU A 120 12.52 -33.39 -1.62
N GLU A 121 13.22 -32.41 -2.19
CA GLU A 121 14.67 -32.44 -2.34
C GLU A 121 15.37 -32.42 -0.98
N GLU A 122 14.95 -31.56 -0.06
CA GLU A 122 15.48 -31.50 1.29
C GLU A 122 15.22 -32.80 2.07
N ASN A 123 14.01 -33.35 1.99
CA ASN A 123 13.70 -34.65 2.59
C ASN A 123 14.57 -35.78 2.04
N ARG A 124 14.83 -35.79 0.72
CA ARG A 124 15.72 -36.79 0.11
C ARG A 124 17.13 -36.66 0.69
N ARG A 125 17.68 -35.44 0.72
CA ARG A 125 19.01 -35.16 1.26
C ARG A 125 19.14 -35.61 2.72
N LEU A 126 18.14 -35.31 3.56
CA LEU A 126 18.13 -35.72 4.95
C LEU A 126 18.07 -37.24 5.11
N ARG A 127 17.26 -37.94 4.31
CA ARG A 127 17.18 -39.40 4.34
C ARG A 127 18.50 -40.07 3.95
N GLU A 128 19.18 -39.54 2.94
CA GLU A 128 20.52 -40.01 2.55
C GLU A 128 21.54 -39.79 3.67
N GLN A 129 21.52 -38.60 4.30
CA GLN A 129 22.40 -38.30 5.43
C GLN A 129 22.17 -39.24 6.62
N CYS A 130 20.91 -39.48 7.01
CA CYS A 130 20.59 -40.41 8.10
C CYS A 130 21.03 -41.85 7.79
N GLN A 131 20.91 -42.30 6.54
CA GLN A 131 21.40 -43.63 6.13
C GLN A 131 22.92 -43.74 6.25
N ILE A 132 23.66 -42.71 5.85
CA ILE A 132 25.12 -42.67 5.97
C ILE A 132 25.53 -42.71 7.44
N GLU A 133 24.91 -41.90 8.29
CA GLU A 133 25.18 -41.87 9.74
C GLU A 133 24.89 -43.23 10.41
N GLN A 134 23.82 -43.91 9.97
CA GLN A 134 23.48 -45.24 10.46
C GLN A 134 24.49 -46.30 10.00
N GLN A 135 24.97 -46.24 8.75
CA GLN A 135 26.02 -47.14 8.26
C GLN A 135 27.36 -46.91 8.96
N GLN A 136 27.74 -45.64 9.19
CA GLN A 136 28.96 -45.30 9.91
C GLN A 136 28.94 -45.77 11.36
N SER A 137 27.80 -45.66 12.05
CA SER A 137 27.67 -46.16 13.43
C SER A 137 27.74 -47.68 13.51
N LEU A 138 27.14 -48.42 12.57
CA LEU A 138 27.31 -49.88 12.45
C LEU A 138 28.76 -50.27 12.18
N SER A 139 29.44 -49.61 11.24
CA SER A 139 30.84 -49.91 10.94
C SER A 139 31.78 -49.66 12.12
N LYS A 140 31.50 -48.63 12.95
CA LYS A 140 32.28 -48.37 14.16
C LYS A 140 32.07 -49.46 15.21
N GLN A 141 30.82 -49.89 15.43
CA GLN A 141 30.54 -51.02 16.32
C GLN A 141 31.19 -52.32 15.84
N ASP A 142 31.20 -52.58 14.52
CA ASP A 142 31.84 -53.77 13.98
C ASP A 142 33.36 -53.73 14.17
N ILE A 143 34.00 -52.56 13.99
CA ILE A 143 35.44 -52.38 14.26
C ILE A 143 35.75 -52.54 15.75
N GLU A 144 34.98 -51.90 16.64
CA GLU A 144 35.15 -52.03 18.10
C GLU A 144 35.01 -53.49 18.56
N ARG A 145 34.04 -54.25 18.02
CA ARG A 145 33.90 -55.68 18.32
C ARG A 145 35.09 -56.51 17.82
N ILE A 146 35.64 -56.20 16.64
CA ILE A 146 36.83 -56.89 16.12
C ILE A 146 38.05 -56.59 17.00
N GLU A 147 38.21 -55.35 17.45
CA GLU A 147 39.29 -54.95 18.35
C GLU A 147 39.15 -55.60 19.74
N GLU A 148 37.93 -55.70 20.28
CA GLU A 148 37.63 -56.41 21.53
C GLU A 148 37.90 -57.93 21.40
N MET A 149 37.55 -58.55 20.27
CA MET A 149 37.90 -59.94 19.98
C MET A 149 39.41 -60.17 19.77
N ARG A 150 40.16 -59.12 19.43
CA ARG A 150 41.61 -59.14 19.25
C ARG A 150 42.36 -58.86 20.56
N GLY A 151 41.65 -58.62 21.66
CA GLY A 151 42.23 -58.44 22.99
C GLY A 151 42.94 -59.69 23.49
N GLU A 152 44.25 -59.56 23.70
CA GLU A 152 45.15 -60.40 24.50
C GLU A 152 45.38 -61.86 24.06
N ASP A 153 45.92 -62.07 22.85
CA ASP A 153 46.72 -63.27 22.54
C ASP A 153 47.90 -62.89 21.62
N GLU A 154 48.75 -61.98 22.09
CA GLU A 154 50.07 -61.79 21.48
C GLU A 154 50.98 -62.93 21.98
N VAL A 155 50.86 -64.09 21.34
CA VAL A 155 51.78 -65.20 21.59
C VAL A 155 53.09 -64.86 20.87
N GLU A 156 54.10 -64.46 21.65
CA GLU A 156 55.46 -64.25 21.18
C GLU A 156 56.00 -65.57 20.61
N THR A 157 55.93 -65.72 19.29
CA THR A 157 56.55 -66.84 18.60
C THR A 157 57.92 -66.37 18.10
N GLU A 158 58.98 -66.97 18.64
CA GLU A 158 60.34 -66.77 18.15
C GLU A 158 60.49 -67.36 16.74
N LEU A 159 60.01 -66.64 15.73
CA LEU A 159 60.18 -67.01 14.33
C LEU A 159 61.56 -66.54 13.85
N PHE A 160 62.55 -67.42 13.99
CA PHE A 160 63.90 -67.17 13.47
C PHE A 160 63.95 -67.43 11.96
N ILE A 161 63.80 -66.38 11.15
CA ILE A 161 64.05 -66.42 9.70
C ILE A 161 65.53 -66.10 9.45
N GLY A 162 66.40 -67.07 9.76
CA GLY A 162 67.84 -66.97 9.52
C GLY A 162 68.42 -68.28 8.99
N LEU A 163 69.46 -68.20 8.17
CA LEU A 163 70.15 -69.38 7.64
C LEU A 163 70.61 -70.29 8.81
N PRO A 164 70.34 -71.61 8.77
CA PRO A 164 70.69 -72.52 9.86
C PRO A 164 72.20 -72.50 10.11
N GLU A 165 72.62 -72.35 11.36
CA GLU A 165 74.03 -72.44 11.73
C GLU A 165 74.58 -73.83 11.41
N ARG A 166 75.60 -73.87 10.52
CA ARG A 166 76.41 -75.06 10.31
C ARG A 166 77.18 -75.34 11.59
N ARG A 167 76.76 -76.36 12.33
CA ARG A 167 77.63 -77.02 13.31
C ARG A 167 78.78 -77.67 12.53
N MET A 168 79.97 -77.08 12.61
CA MET A 168 81.21 -77.76 12.22
C MET A 168 81.61 -78.74 13.35
N PRO A 169 82.18 -79.91 13.00
CA PRO A 169 82.49 -80.99 13.93
C PRO A 169 83.63 -80.66 14.92
#